data_AF-A0AAQ4DPA6-F1
#
_entry.id   AF-A0AAQ4DPA6-F1
#
_cell.length_a   1.000
_cell.length_b   1.000
_cell.length_c   1.000
_cell.angle_alpha   90.00
_cell.angle_beta   90.00
_cell.angle_gamma   90.00
#
_symmetry.space_group_name_H-M   'P 1'
#
loop_
_entity.id
_entity.type
_entity.pdbx_description
1 polymer ?
#
loop_
_entity_poly.entity_id
_entity_poly.type
_entity_poly.pdbx_seq_one_letter_code
_entity_poly.pdbx_strand_id
1 'polypeptide(L)'
;MLKLPKLRIILWEITVFFPFLQGICAEKCLNGGKCIQKDTCSCRRGYYGPRCEYSKCSIPCLNGGRCVGVNQCRCTRSFVGPQCAHRIDNTASVQKEHCQRRCVHGVCIRHNRCLCDEGFYGRRCARRREQGPQRTPS
;
A
#
# COMPACT_ATOMS: atom_id res chain seq x y z
N MET A 1 -3.18 65.33 -3.47
CA MET A 1 -4.08 64.15 -3.48
C MET A 1 -3.78 63.30 -4.71
N LEU A 2 -2.70 62.49 -4.66
CA LEU A 2 -2.39 61.54 -5.75
C LEU A 2 -3.33 60.33 -5.66
N LYS A 3 -4.32 60.27 -6.55
CA LYS A 3 -5.12 59.06 -6.79
C LYS A 3 -4.24 58.04 -7.54
N LEU A 4 -3.68 57.09 -6.82
CA LEU A 4 -3.04 55.89 -7.38
C LEU A 4 -3.94 54.65 -7.15
N PRO A 5 -4.93 54.34 -8.01
CA PRO A 5 -5.63 53.05 -7.96
C PRO A 5 -5.31 52.13 -9.15
N LYS A 6 -4.30 52.44 -9.97
CA LYS A 6 -4.00 51.63 -11.18
C LYS A 6 -2.86 50.61 -11.03
N LEU A 7 -2.04 50.72 -9.99
CA LEU A 7 -0.90 49.79 -9.79
C LEU A 7 -1.33 48.43 -9.21
N ARG A 8 -2.44 48.40 -8.47
CA ARG A 8 -2.96 47.20 -7.80
C ARG A 8 -3.65 46.20 -8.75
N ILE A 9 -4.15 46.69 -9.88
CA ILE A 9 -4.85 45.88 -10.90
C ILE A 9 -3.84 45.16 -11.79
N ILE A 10 -2.74 45.82 -12.17
CA ILE A 10 -1.68 45.25 -13.03
C ILE A 10 -0.97 44.06 -12.32
N LEU A 11 -0.80 44.11 -11.00
CA LEU A 11 -0.19 43.04 -10.21
C LEU A 11 -1.06 41.77 -10.09
N TRP A 12 -2.39 41.88 -10.19
CA TRP A 12 -3.30 40.73 -10.16
C TRP A 12 -3.37 40.01 -11.52
N GLU A 13 -3.17 40.71 -12.64
CA GLU A 13 -3.12 40.10 -13.97
C GLU A 13 -1.77 39.37 -14.23
N ILE A 14 -0.65 39.91 -13.73
CA ILE A 14 0.68 39.30 -13.89
C ILE A 14 0.80 37.99 -13.07
N THR A 15 0.18 37.91 -11.89
CA THR A 15 0.18 36.69 -11.06
C THR A 15 -0.73 35.58 -11.61
N VAL A 16 -1.70 35.92 -12.46
CA VAL A 16 -2.63 34.97 -13.09
C VAL A 16 -2.19 34.54 -14.51
N PHE A 17 -1.31 35.31 -15.16
CA PHE A 17 -0.68 34.92 -16.44
C PHE A 17 0.59 34.06 -16.30
N PHE A 18 1.19 33.97 -15.10
CA PHE A 18 2.38 33.16 -14.82
C PHE A 18 2.19 31.71 -14.28
N PRO A 19 1.01 31.05 -14.23
CA PRO A 19 0.92 29.74 -13.57
C PRO A 19 1.35 28.54 -14.42
N PHE A 20 1.84 28.73 -15.66
CA PHE A 20 2.09 27.61 -16.58
C PHE A 20 3.37 27.71 -17.42
N LEU A 21 4.50 28.06 -16.80
CA LEU A 21 5.81 27.62 -17.35
C LEU A 21 5.93 26.09 -17.15
N GLN A 22 5.12 25.31 -17.87
CA GLN A 22 5.36 23.88 -18.02
C GLN A 22 6.54 23.73 -18.98
N GLY A 23 7.60 23.09 -18.50
CA GLY A 23 8.76 22.78 -19.33
C GLY A 23 8.39 21.82 -20.47
N ILE A 24 9.21 21.80 -21.52
CA ILE A 24 9.08 20.86 -22.63
C ILE A 24 10.02 19.68 -22.36
N CYS A 25 9.46 18.51 -22.09
CA CYS A 25 10.24 17.28 -21.95
C CYS A 25 9.94 16.37 -23.15
N ALA A 26 10.97 15.87 -23.82
CA ALA A 26 10.81 14.88 -24.89
C ALA A 26 10.20 13.59 -24.35
N GLU A 27 10.61 13.21 -23.13
CA GLU A 27 10.06 12.08 -22.41
C GLU A 27 9.28 12.52 -21.18
N LYS A 28 8.12 11.90 -20.93
CA LYS A 28 7.29 12.24 -19.76
C LYS A 28 8.03 11.99 -18.44
N CYS A 29 7.84 12.89 -17.48
CA CYS A 29 8.19 12.67 -16.08
C CYS A 29 7.29 11.57 -15.49
N LEU A 30 7.86 10.66 -14.72
CA LEU A 30 7.16 9.55 -14.08
C LEU A 30 6.72 9.91 -12.65
N ASN A 31 5.92 9.03 -12.04
CA ASN A 31 5.54 9.09 -10.62
C ASN A 31 4.93 10.44 -10.17
N GLY A 32 4.23 11.11 -11.08
CA GLY A 32 3.58 12.41 -10.84
C GLY A 32 4.53 13.60 -10.77
N GLY A 33 5.76 13.47 -11.29
CA GLY A 33 6.67 14.58 -11.53
C GLY A 33 6.14 15.54 -12.60
N LYS A 34 6.60 16.80 -12.55
CA LYS A 34 6.20 17.86 -13.49
C LYS A 34 7.40 18.30 -14.31
N CYS A 35 7.23 18.48 -15.62
CA CYS A 35 8.26 19.07 -16.45
C CYS A 35 8.32 20.57 -16.16
N ILE A 36 9.49 21.08 -15.77
CA ILE A 36 9.68 22.48 -15.37
C ILE A 36 10.59 23.26 -16.32
N GLN A 37 11.49 22.56 -17.02
CA GLN A 37 12.38 23.10 -18.04
C GLN A 37 12.64 22.04 -19.10
N LYS A 38 13.46 22.36 -20.11
CA LYS A 38 13.80 21.41 -21.17
C LYS A 38 14.41 20.14 -20.58
N ASP A 39 13.74 19.01 -20.80
CA ASP A 39 14.11 17.67 -20.31
C ASP A 39 14.42 17.60 -18.81
N THR A 40 13.87 18.53 -18.02
CA THR A 40 14.09 18.61 -16.57
C THR A 40 12.79 18.41 -15.82
N CYS A 41 12.75 17.34 -15.03
CA CYS A 41 11.62 16.98 -14.20
C CYS A 41 11.78 17.47 -12.75
N SER A 42 10.75 18.13 -12.23
CA SER A 42 10.56 18.34 -10.80
C SER A 42 9.85 17.13 -10.18
N CYS A 43 10.55 16.42 -9.31
CA CYS A 43 10.05 15.20 -8.67
C CYS A 43 9.26 15.48 -7.40
N ARG A 44 8.21 14.68 -7.17
CA ARG A 44 7.52 14.66 -5.87
C ARG A 44 8.46 14.13 -4.80
N ARG A 45 8.21 14.53 -3.54
CA ARG A 45 8.97 14.06 -2.38
C ARG A 45 9.02 12.53 -2.35
N GLY A 46 10.22 11.97 -2.26
CA GLY A 46 10.43 10.53 -2.26
C GLY A 46 10.61 9.91 -3.66
N TYR A 47 10.71 10.71 -4.72
CA TYR A 47 11.16 10.26 -6.04
C TYR A 47 12.38 11.06 -6.51
N TYR A 48 13.20 10.44 -7.33
CA TYR A 48 14.44 11.02 -7.87
C TYR A 48 14.82 10.35 -9.20
N GLY A 49 15.86 10.88 -9.84
CA GLY A 49 16.28 10.50 -11.19
C GLY A 49 15.85 11.54 -12.24
N PRO A 50 16.46 11.52 -13.44
CA PRO A 50 16.15 12.44 -14.53
C PRO A 50 14.66 12.56 -14.85
N ARG A 51 13.92 11.46 -14.68
CA ARG A 51 12.48 11.36 -14.96
C ARG A 51 11.66 11.00 -13.74
N CYS A 52 12.21 11.13 -12.54
CA CYS A 52 11.57 10.71 -11.28
C CYS A 52 11.23 9.21 -11.25
N GLU A 53 12.02 8.39 -11.94
CA GLU A 53 11.81 6.95 -12.09
C GLU A 53 12.17 6.14 -10.84
N TYR A 54 13.04 6.69 -9.99
CA TYR A 54 13.48 6.03 -8.76
C TYR A 54 12.70 6.55 -7.57
N SER A 55 12.43 5.68 -6.60
CA SER A 55 11.72 6.01 -5.36
C SER A 55 12.65 5.84 -4.15
N LYS A 56 12.67 6.83 -3.27
CA LYS A 56 13.32 6.82 -1.96
C LYS A 56 12.26 6.95 -0.86
N CYS A 57 12.27 6.03 0.08
CA CYS A 57 11.36 6.08 1.22
C CYS A 57 11.96 6.99 2.28
N SER A 58 11.14 7.85 2.90
CA SER A 58 11.61 8.68 4.02
C SER A 58 11.85 7.82 5.25
N ILE A 59 11.02 6.79 5.42
CA ILE A 59 11.24 5.73 6.40
C ILE A 59 11.70 4.48 5.64
N PRO A 60 12.91 3.96 5.90
CA PRO A 60 13.46 2.85 5.14
C PRO A 60 12.63 1.56 5.31
N CYS A 61 12.57 0.77 4.25
CA CYS A 61 12.00 -0.58 4.31
C CYS A 61 13.00 -1.51 4.99
N LEU A 62 12.54 -2.32 5.94
CA LEU A 62 13.36 -3.28 6.69
C LEU A 62 13.41 -4.63 5.97
N ASN A 63 14.28 -5.52 6.44
CA ASN A 63 14.33 -6.93 6.06
C ASN A 63 14.41 -7.20 4.54
N GLY A 64 15.19 -6.35 3.84
CA GLY A 64 15.39 -6.45 2.39
C GLY A 64 14.20 -5.96 1.55
N GLY A 65 13.22 -5.27 2.15
CA GLY A 65 12.15 -4.61 1.43
C GLY A 65 12.68 -3.52 0.50
N ARG A 66 12.02 -3.33 -0.65
CA ARG A 66 12.37 -2.28 -1.62
C ARG A 66 11.34 -1.17 -1.60
N CYS A 67 11.82 0.07 -1.61
CA CYS A 67 10.94 1.21 -1.81
C CYS A 67 10.35 1.18 -3.22
N VAL A 68 9.03 1.32 -3.35
CA VAL A 68 8.32 1.38 -4.63
C VAL A 68 7.47 2.63 -4.78
N GLY A 69 7.47 3.49 -3.78
CA GLY A 69 6.76 4.77 -3.77
C GLY A 69 7.02 5.53 -2.47
N VAL A 70 6.34 6.66 -2.28
CA VAL A 70 6.53 7.50 -1.09
C VAL A 70 6.10 6.74 0.16
N ASN A 71 7.07 6.31 0.98
CA ASN A 71 6.83 5.47 2.17
C ASN A 71 6.06 4.18 1.87
N GLN A 72 6.18 3.67 0.65
CA GLN A 72 5.55 2.41 0.25
C GLN A 72 6.63 1.36 0.01
N CYS A 73 6.60 0.30 0.83
CA CYS A 73 7.56 -0.79 0.78
C CYS A 73 6.96 -2.00 0.08
N ARG A 74 7.72 -2.56 -0.86
CA ARG A 74 7.51 -3.90 -1.40
C ARG A 74 8.37 -4.88 -0.62
N CYS A 75 7.71 -5.71 0.18
CA CYS A 75 8.38 -6.67 1.04
C CYS A 75 8.85 -7.92 0.30
N THR A 76 9.84 -8.60 0.88
CA THR A 76 10.25 -9.94 0.46
C THR A 76 9.20 -10.98 0.88
N ARG A 77 9.24 -12.18 0.30
CA ARG A 77 8.20 -13.22 0.48
C ARG A 77 7.93 -13.63 1.94
N SER A 78 8.85 -13.32 2.85
CA SER A 78 8.77 -13.72 4.26
C SER A 78 8.48 -12.56 5.21
N PHE A 79 8.22 -11.35 4.70
CA PHE A 79 7.99 -10.17 5.53
C PHE A 79 6.78 -9.34 5.08
N VAL A 80 6.15 -8.64 6.02
CA VAL A 80 4.89 -7.92 5.86
C VAL A 80 4.83 -6.66 6.73
N GLY A 81 3.81 -5.83 6.48
CA GLY A 81 3.59 -4.55 7.12
C GLY A 81 4.15 -3.37 6.31
N PRO A 82 3.85 -2.13 6.71
CA PRO A 82 4.19 -0.92 5.94
C PRO A 82 5.70 -0.72 5.75
N GLN A 83 6.52 -1.26 6.65
CA GLN A 83 7.99 -1.22 6.61
C GLN A 83 8.62 -2.60 6.45
N CYS A 84 7.83 -3.65 6.19
CA CYS A 84 8.33 -5.03 6.15
C CYS A 84 8.99 -5.50 7.46
N ALA A 85 8.54 -4.97 8.59
CA ALA A 85 9.13 -5.25 9.90
C ALA A 85 8.73 -6.64 10.44
N HIS A 86 7.58 -7.17 10.04
CA HIS A 86 7.01 -8.39 10.62
C HIS A 86 7.28 -9.59 9.72
N ARG A 87 7.73 -10.71 10.28
CA ARG A 87 7.85 -11.98 9.54
C ARG A 87 6.46 -12.57 9.27
N ILE A 88 6.30 -13.18 8.10
CA ILE A 88 5.15 -14.02 7.77
C ILE A 88 5.38 -15.36 8.46
N ASP A 89 5.07 -15.42 9.74
CA ASP A 89 4.98 -16.70 10.42
C ASP A 89 3.58 -17.29 10.17
N ASN A 90 3.50 -18.61 9.98
CA ASN A 90 2.25 -19.37 9.78
C ASN A 90 1.29 -19.31 10.99
N THR A 91 1.64 -18.50 11.98
CA THR A 91 0.94 -18.28 13.24
C THR A 91 0.42 -16.85 13.24
N ALA A 92 -0.70 -16.65 12.54
CA ALA A 92 -1.59 -15.49 12.65
C ALA A 92 -0.95 -14.11 12.36
N SER A 93 -1.22 -13.52 11.18
CA SER A 93 -1.83 -12.16 11.12
C SER A 93 -1.84 -11.45 9.75
N VAL A 94 -1.36 -11.99 8.61
CA VAL A 94 -1.32 -11.15 7.36
C VAL A 94 -1.86 -11.81 6.08
N GLN A 95 -2.85 -12.70 6.16
CA GLN A 95 -3.62 -13.09 4.96
C GLN A 95 -5.13 -12.97 5.22
N LYS A 96 -5.60 -11.73 5.18
CA LYS A 96 -7.00 -11.35 5.44
C LYS A 96 -7.91 -11.45 4.20
N GLU A 97 -7.56 -12.20 3.16
CA GLU A 97 -8.46 -12.31 2.01
C GLU A 97 -9.17 -13.67 1.87
N HIS A 98 -8.78 -14.71 2.61
CA HIS A 98 -9.58 -15.95 2.61
C HIS A 98 -10.10 -16.40 3.98
N CYS A 99 -9.36 -16.30 5.08
CA CYS A 99 -9.97 -16.35 6.42
C CYS A 99 -9.21 -15.46 7.38
N GLN A 100 -9.93 -14.59 8.09
CA GLN A 100 -9.41 -13.74 9.15
C GLN A 100 -8.76 -14.55 10.29
N ARG A 101 -9.13 -15.82 10.43
CA ARG A 101 -8.58 -16.76 11.42
C ARG A 101 -8.34 -18.13 10.79
N ARG A 102 -7.32 -18.84 11.29
CA ARG A 102 -6.99 -20.21 10.88
C ARG A 102 -8.12 -21.20 11.20
N CYS A 103 -8.44 -22.08 10.24
CA CYS A 103 -9.22 -23.29 10.45
C CYS A 103 -8.30 -24.35 11.10
N VAL A 104 -8.71 -24.93 12.23
CA VAL A 104 -7.88 -25.87 13.00
C VAL A 104 -7.88 -27.24 12.33
N HIS A 105 -9.08 -27.84 12.15
CA HIS A 105 -9.30 -29.12 11.48
C HIS A 105 -10.19 -28.91 10.25
N GLY A 106 -9.60 -28.31 9.21
CA GLY A 106 -10.32 -28.06 7.97
C GLY A 106 -9.64 -27.06 7.06
N VAL A 107 -10.25 -26.86 5.90
CA VAL A 107 -9.72 -25.99 4.84
C VAL A 107 -10.48 -24.67 4.82
N CYS A 108 -9.74 -23.57 4.71
CA CYS A 108 -10.34 -22.24 4.54
C CYS A 108 -10.89 -22.07 3.12
N ILE A 109 -12.13 -21.63 3.03
CA ILE A 109 -12.80 -21.27 1.76
C ILE A 109 -13.08 -19.77 1.72
N ARG A 110 -13.47 -19.23 0.55
CA ARG A 110 -13.87 -17.82 0.36
C ARG A 110 -14.85 -17.36 1.45
N HIS A 111 -14.79 -16.08 1.83
CA HIS A 111 -15.69 -15.44 2.82
C HIS A 111 -15.51 -15.86 4.29
N ASN A 112 -14.27 -16.11 4.74
CA ASN A 112 -13.99 -16.35 6.17
C ASN A 112 -14.73 -17.57 6.74
N ARG A 113 -14.98 -18.56 5.89
CA ARG A 113 -15.68 -19.80 6.23
C ARG A 113 -14.67 -20.95 6.17
N CYS A 114 -14.77 -21.86 7.12
CA CYS A 114 -14.00 -23.10 7.15
C CYS A 114 -14.88 -24.27 6.71
N LEU A 115 -14.39 -25.08 5.78
CA LEU A 115 -14.91 -26.42 5.53
C LEU A 115 -14.23 -27.36 6.53
N CYS A 116 -15.00 -27.95 7.44
CA CYS A 116 -14.45 -28.80 8.50
C CYS A 116 -14.29 -30.25 8.05
N ASP A 117 -13.25 -30.88 8.57
CA ASP A 117 -13.04 -32.32 8.44
C ASP A 117 -14.15 -33.10 9.18
N GLU A 118 -14.34 -34.37 8.83
CA GLU A 118 -15.37 -35.20 9.44
C GLU A 118 -15.24 -35.25 10.97
N GLY A 119 -16.37 -35.11 11.65
CA GLY A 119 -16.40 -35.07 13.12
C GLY A 119 -15.96 -33.74 13.74
N PHE A 120 -15.58 -32.72 12.96
CA PHE A 120 -15.26 -31.39 13.47
C PHE A 120 -16.30 -30.34 13.07
N TYR A 121 -16.48 -29.32 13.92
CA TYR A 121 -17.45 -28.26 13.69
C TYR A 121 -17.06 -26.91 14.33
N GLY A 122 -17.86 -25.90 14.02
CA GLY A 122 -17.70 -24.52 14.48
C GLY A 122 -16.96 -23.65 13.47
N ARG A 123 -16.94 -22.33 13.71
CA ARG A 123 -16.41 -21.32 12.75
C ARG A 123 -14.94 -21.52 12.36
N ARG A 124 -14.18 -22.28 13.14
CA ARG A 124 -12.77 -22.61 12.89
C ARG A 124 -12.50 -24.12 12.95
N CYS A 125 -13.53 -24.97 12.95
CA CYS A 125 -13.38 -26.42 13.09
C CYS A 125 -12.54 -26.83 14.32
N ALA A 126 -12.74 -26.10 15.43
CA ALA A 126 -11.98 -26.27 16.66
C ALA A 126 -12.67 -27.23 17.65
N ARG A 127 -13.92 -27.61 17.38
CA ARG A 127 -14.70 -28.48 18.25
C ARG A 127 -14.88 -29.84 17.58
N ARG A 128 -14.65 -30.91 18.32
CA ARG A 128 -14.97 -32.29 17.90
C ARG A 128 -16.41 -32.61 18.30
N ARG A 129 -17.18 -33.26 17.43
CA ARG A 129 -18.42 -33.92 17.81
C ARG A 129 -18.02 -35.13 18.63
N GLU A 130 -18.09 -35.01 19.95
CA GLU A 130 -18.05 -36.17 20.82
C GLU A 130 -19.19 -37.08 20.37
N GLN A 131 -18.83 -38.18 19.71
CA GLN A 131 -19.76 -39.29 19.58
C GLN A 131 -20.16 -39.62 21.01
N GLY A 132 -21.47 -39.53 21.29
CA GLY A 132 -22.03 -39.94 22.56
C GLY A 132 -21.55 -41.34 22.95
N PRO A 133 -21.72 -41.72 24.23
CA PRO A 133 -21.00 -42.82 24.84
C PRO A 133 -21.11 -44.08 23.99
N GLN A 134 -19.94 -44.70 23.77
CA GLN A 134 -19.82 -46.02 23.18
C GLN A 134 -20.83 -46.94 23.87
N ARG A 135 -21.87 -47.37 23.14
CA ARG A 135 -22.64 -48.54 23.56
C ARG A 135 -21.69 -49.72 23.41
N THR A 136 -21.05 -50.09 24.52
CA THR A 136 -20.42 -51.39 24.68
C THR A 136 -21.46 -52.47 24.38
N PRO A 137 -21.19 -53.43 23.49
CA PRO A 137 -22.06 -54.59 23.35
C PRO A 137 -21.98 -55.39 24.66
N SER A 138 -23.15 -55.63 25.28
CA SER A 138 -23.33 -56.63 26.34
C SER A 138 -23.75 -57.95 25.72
#